data_AF-A0A7S2I4W3-F1
#
_entry.id   AF-A0A7S2I4W3-F1
#
_cell.length_a   1.000
_cell.length_b   1.000
_cell.length_c   1.000
_cell.angle_alpha   90.00
_cell.angle_beta   90.00
_cell.angle_gamma   90.00
#
_symmetry.space_group_name_H-M   'P 1'
#
loop_
_entity.id
_entity.type
_entity.pdbx_description
1 polymer ?
#
loop_
_entity_poly.entity_id
_entity_poly.type
_entity_poly.pdbx_seq_one_letter_code
_entity_poly.pdbx_strand_id
1 'polypeptide(L)'
;SLPIVLFNDDGREQLVWHDGRLVDGQGECPHTEPDVWNRDAVSMSPAYLGFAIEPYESRYLQYKGVGIAFARPCHGSFMQPSIDTILVCVGLDRIFAAGNLLFSRIIDAGTGSGFIGKFAAVKAPGDGRLSATLVDVDPAAADYCRTPAFGARPHGSGGREVAWRYLAGDAAQLLEDDANFDLVVSNPPYIPTKGEVEDDDLAQPSGFWEGCGLLVRLMELMLGGKFLPDAHLVVMVTSLTLKSQRVASLLDQAPAAGVRVR
;
A
#
# COMPACT_ATOMS: atom_id res chain seq x y z
N SER A 1 -4.52 4.18 26.76
CA SER A 1 -3.25 4.10 26.03
C SER A 1 -3.54 3.64 24.62
N LEU A 2 -2.92 4.26 23.61
CA LEU A 2 -2.97 3.77 22.23
C LEU A 2 -1.55 3.35 21.83
N PRO A 3 -1.29 2.07 21.51
CA PRO A 3 0.01 1.65 21.02
C PRO A 3 0.42 2.44 19.78
N ILE A 4 1.65 2.95 19.75
CA ILE A 4 2.21 3.72 18.64
C ILE A 4 3.28 2.88 17.97
N VAL A 5 3.16 2.66 16.66
CA VAL A 5 4.13 1.99 15.81
C VAL A 5 4.68 3.03 14.83
N LEU A 6 5.97 3.35 14.99
CA LEU A 6 6.68 4.27 14.10
C LEU A 6 7.73 3.51 13.29
N PHE A 7 7.89 3.93 12.05
CA PHE A 7 9.02 3.55 11.21
C PHE A 7 9.95 4.75 11.03
N ASN A 8 11.25 4.49 11.07
CA ASN A 8 12.25 5.49 10.71
C ASN A 8 12.17 5.80 9.20
N ASP A 9 12.87 6.84 8.74
CA ASP A 9 12.70 7.35 7.38
C ASP A 9 13.11 6.36 6.27
N ASP A 10 14.07 5.48 6.52
CA ASP A 10 14.48 4.46 5.55
C ASP A 10 13.62 3.18 5.58
N GLY A 11 12.65 3.13 6.51
CA GLY A 11 11.72 2.02 6.69
C GLY A 11 12.36 0.75 7.25
N ARG A 12 13.59 0.82 7.77
CA ARG A 12 14.31 -0.36 8.30
C ARG A 12 14.07 -0.59 9.79
N GLU A 13 13.86 0.48 10.54
CA GLU A 13 13.65 0.39 11.98
C GLU A 13 12.18 0.54 12.31
N GLN A 14 11.70 -0.34 13.17
CA GLN A 14 10.37 -0.27 13.78
C GLN A 14 10.53 0.05 15.27
N LEU A 15 9.83 1.09 15.70
CA LEU A 15 9.81 1.58 17.07
C LEU A 15 8.38 1.48 17.59
N VAL A 16 8.20 0.87 18.76
CA VAL A 16 6.88 0.63 19.34
C VAL A 16 6.83 1.17 20.75
N TRP A 17 5.76 1.90 21.05
CA TRP A 17 5.38 2.27 22.40
C TRP A 17 4.02 1.64 22.71
N HIS A 18 3.90 0.95 23.84
CA HIS A 18 2.63 0.34 24.27
C HIS A 18 1.64 1.38 24.81
N ASP A 19 2.15 2.53 25.25
CA ASP A 19 1.35 3.67 25.65
C ASP A 19 1.78 4.93 24.91
N GLY A 20 0.83 5.55 24.21
CA GLY A 20 1.01 6.82 23.54
C GLY A 20 -0.32 7.53 23.33
N ARG A 21 -0.22 8.75 22.78
CA ARG A 21 -1.36 9.62 22.51
C ARG A 21 -1.26 10.23 21.12
N LEU A 22 -2.38 10.65 20.57
CA LEU A 22 -2.40 11.39 19.30
C LEU A 22 -2.54 12.88 19.57
N VAL A 23 -1.64 13.66 19.00
CA VAL A 23 -1.70 15.13 19.01
C VAL A 23 -1.62 15.61 17.57
N ASP A 24 -2.63 16.37 17.15
CA ASP A 24 -2.76 16.88 15.77
C ASP A 24 -2.57 15.82 14.69
N GLY A 25 -3.05 14.60 14.97
CA GLY A 25 -2.95 13.44 14.09
C GLY A 25 -1.52 12.94 13.88
N GLN A 26 -0.64 13.12 14.85
CA GLN A 26 0.65 12.48 14.98
C GLN A 26 0.74 11.70 16.30
N GLY A 27 1.49 10.60 16.29
CA GLY A 27 1.77 9.83 17.49
C GLY A 27 2.78 10.56 18.39
N GLU A 28 2.39 10.85 19.62
CA GLU A 28 3.27 11.36 20.66
C GLU A 28 3.51 10.26 21.70
N CYS A 29 4.79 10.03 22.01
CA CYS A 29 5.23 8.97 22.89
C CYS A 29 5.65 9.57 24.25
N PRO A 30 5.22 8.99 25.39
CA PRO A 30 5.45 9.53 26.73
C PRO A 30 6.90 9.41 27.20
N HIS A 31 7.69 8.55 26.55
CA HIS A 31 9.09 8.29 26.87
C HIS A 31 9.96 8.43 25.62
N THR A 32 11.24 8.77 25.82
CA THR A 32 12.21 8.95 24.73
C THR A 32 12.65 7.63 24.11
N GLU A 33 12.63 6.52 24.86
CA GLU A 33 12.98 5.18 24.36
C GLU A 33 11.71 4.37 24.06
N PRO A 34 11.70 3.59 22.97
CA PRO A 34 10.61 2.68 22.65
C PRO A 34 10.60 1.45 23.56
N ASP A 35 9.43 0.92 23.85
CA ASP A 35 9.26 -0.36 24.54
C ASP A 35 9.82 -1.53 23.71
N VAL A 36 9.73 -1.40 22.37
CA VAL A 36 10.26 -2.36 21.42
C VAL A 36 10.96 -1.64 20.28
N TRP A 37 12.18 -2.08 19.97
CA TRP A 37 12.97 -1.57 18.85
C TRP A 37 13.48 -2.72 18.00
N ASN A 38 12.98 -2.82 16.77
CA ASN A 38 13.51 -3.73 15.76
C ASN A 38 14.36 -2.95 14.75
N ARG A 39 15.66 -3.28 14.65
CA ARG A 39 16.63 -2.54 13.82
C ARG A 39 16.71 -3.02 12.37
N ASP A 40 16.08 -4.15 12.07
CA ASP A 40 16.00 -4.73 10.73
C ASP A 40 14.62 -5.37 10.58
N ALA A 41 13.58 -4.52 10.54
CA ALA A 41 12.23 -4.93 10.20
C ALA A 41 12.20 -5.35 8.72
N VAL A 42 12.76 -6.52 8.39
CA VAL A 42 12.80 -7.09 7.03
C VAL A 42 12.03 -8.42 6.97
N SER A 43 11.40 -8.82 8.07
CA SER A 43 10.72 -10.12 8.17
C SER A 43 9.22 -10.00 7.97
N MET A 44 8.69 -10.75 6.99
CA MET A 44 7.26 -10.86 6.62
C MET A 44 6.37 -11.51 7.70
N SER A 45 6.83 -11.61 8.95
CA SER A 45 6.06 -12.24 10.01
C SER A 45 5.31 -11.17 10.80
N PRO A 46 3.96 -11.18 10.79
CA PRO A 46 3.16 -10.35 11.70
C PRO A 46 3.47 -10.63 13.18
N ALA A 47 4.18 -11.72 13.51
CA ALA A 47 4.48 -12.12 14.88
C ALA A 47 5.73 -11.48 15.51
N TYR A 48 6.47 -10.60 14.81
CA TYR A 48 7.62 -9.94 15.43
C TYR A 48 7.25 -8.54 15.94
N LEU A 49 7.23 -8.43 17.28
CA LEU A 49 7.64 -7.28 18.08
C LEU A 49 7.26 -5.89 17.48
N GLY A 50 5.96 -5.64 17.47
CA GLY A 50 5.31 -4.40 17.00
C GLY A 50 4.06 -4.63 16.15
N PHE A 51 4.01 -5.77 15.45
CA PHE A 51 2.83 -6.25 14.72
C PHE A 51 2.12 -7.45 15.35
N ALA A 52 2.65 -7.99 16.46
CA ALA A 52 1.99 -9.03 17.28
C ALA A 52 0.76 -8.50 18.04
N ILE A 53 0.15 -7.44 17.51
CA ILE A 53 -1.12 -6.88 17.92
C ILE A 53 -2.14 -7.52 16.98
N GLU A 54 -3.15 -8.15 17.57
CA GLU A 54 -4.18 -8.82 16.77
C GLU A 54 -4.80 -7.83 15.78
N PRO A 55 -5.27 -8.26 14.60
CA PRO A 55 -5.79 -7.33 13.60
C PRO A 55 -6.90 -6.42 14.10
N TYR A 56 -7.64 -6.86 15.12
CA TYR A 56 -8.77 -6.16 15.73
C TYR A 56 -8.36 -5.22 16.88
N GLU A 57 -7.12 -5.27 17.33
CA GLU A 57 -6.61 -4.42 18.41
C GLU A 57 -6.17 -3.05 17.88
N SER A 58 -6.58 -2.01 18.60
CA SER A 58 -6.30 -0.62 18.23
C SER A 58 -4.83 -0.27 18.38
N ARG A 59 -4.29 0.37 17.36
CA ARG A 59 -2.95 0.94 17.34
C ARG A 59 -2.88 2.13 16.40
N TYR A 60 -1.86 2.94 16.53
CA TYR A 60 -1.54 3.98 15.57
C TYR A 60 -0.25 3.62 14.85
N LEU A 61 -0.30 3.60 13.52
CA LEU A 61 0.87 3.36 12.69
C LEU A 61 1.23 4.65 11.96
N GLN A 62 2.51 5.01 11.95
CA GLN A 62 3.00 6.20 11.25
C GLN A 62 4.35 5.97 10.58
N TYR A 63 4.49 6.55 9.38
CA TYR A 63 5.72 6.58 8.59
C TYR A 63 5.82 7.94 7.87
N LYS A 64 6.98 8.61 7.98
CA LYS A 64 7.26 9.95 7.40
C LYS A 64 6.15 10.99 7.61
N GLY A 65 5.57 11.02 8.80
CA GLY A 65 4.51 11.96 9.18
C GLY A 65 3.13 11.67 8.59
N VAL A 66 2.95 10.51 7.93
CA VAL A 66 1.64 9.99 7.55
C VAL A 66 1.29 8.87 8.52
N GLY A 67 0.11 8.94 9.15
CA GLY A 67 -0.32 7.90 10.08
C GLY A 67 -1.80 7.59 10.01
N ILE A 68 -2.19 6.42 10.52
CA ILE A 68 -3.58 5.96 10.69
C ILE A 68 -3.75 5.33 12.06
N ALA A 69 -4.91 5.53 12.68
CA ALA A 69 -5.34 4.71 13.80
C ALA A 69 -6.10 3.51 13.24
N PHE A 70 -5.60 2.30 13.49
CA PHE A 70 -6.11 1.08 12.88
C PHE A 70 -6.55 0.07 13.93
N ALA A 71 -7.76 -0.43 13.73
CA ALA A 71 -8.29 -1.67 14.26
C ALA A 71 -9.20 -2.24 13.17
N ARG A 72 -8.99 -3.48 12.75
CA ARG A 72 -9.83 -4.10 11.74
C ARG A 72 -11.27 -4.20 12.29
N PRO A 73 -12.28 -3.67 11.60
CA PRO A 73 -13.67 -3.81 12.02
C PRO A 73 -14.07 -5.29 12.13
N CYS A 74 -15.05 -5.58 12.99
CA CYS A 74 -15.68 -6.90 13.03
C CYS A 74 -16.13 -7.31 11.63
N HIS A 75 -15.85 -8.56 11.23
CA HIS A 75 -16.14 -9.12 9.90
C HIS A 75 -15.33 -8.55 8.73
N GLY A 76 -14.42 -7.59 8.97
CA GLY A 76 -13.45 -7.19 7.97
C GLY A 76 -12.44 -8.32 7.70
N SER A 77 -12.22 -8.60 6.43
CA SER A 77 -11.27 -9.59 5.92
C SER A 77 -10.03 -8.93 5.29
N PHE A 78 -10.06 -7.64 5.01
CA PHE A 78 -8.98 -6.86 4.39
C PHE A 78 -7.73 -6.65 5.27
N MET A 79 -6.63 -6.19 4.66
CA MET A 79 -5.34 -6.14 5.35
C MET A 79 -5.13 -5.02 6.33
N GLN A 80 -4.49 -5.42 7.43
CA GLN A 80 -3.76 -4.49 8.27
C GLN A 80 -2.46 -4.07 7.58
N PRO A 81 -1.96 -2.86 7.85
CA PRO A 81 -0.63 -2.50 7.40
C PRO A 81 0.40 -3.45 8.03
N SER A 82 1.40 -3.83 7.25
CA SER A 82 2.57 -4.61 7.64
C SER A 82 3.85 -3.88 7.20
N ILE A 83 5.01 -4.50 7.41
CA ILE A 83 6.26 -3.99 6.86
C ILE A 83 6.21 -3.83 5.33
N ASP A 84 5.54 -4.72 4.61
CA ASP A 84 5.44 -4.68 3.15
C ASP A 84 4.72 -3.40 2.69
N THR A 85 3.73 -2.94 3.48
CA THR A 85 3.07 -1.65 3.28
C THR A 85 4.06 -0.48 3.36
N ILE A 86 4.98 -0.52 4.32
CA ILE A 86 6.01 0.51 4.50
C ILE A 86 7.03 0.45 3.36
N LEU A 87 7.42 -0.73 2.91
CA LEU A 87 8.35 -0.89 1.78
C LEU A 87 7.77 -0.32 0.48
N VAL A 88 6.47 -0.46 0.24
CA VAL A 88 5.80 0.24 -0.88
C VAL A 88 5.86 1.76 -0.69
N CYS A 89 5.64 2.26 0.53
CA CYS A 89 5.77 3.70 0.82
C CYS A 89 7.21 4.21 0.63
N VAL A 90 8.23 3.43 0.97
CA VAL A 90 9.65 3.73 0.67
C VAL A 90 9.87 3.83 -0.84
N GLY A 91 9.29 2.90 -1.62
CA GLY A 91 9.33 2.94 -3.09
C GLY A 91 8.70 4.21 -3.65
N LEU A 92 7.52 4.59 -3.15
CA LEU A 92 6.83 5.83 -3.52
C LEU A 92 7.65 7.08 -3.20
N ASP A 93 8.21 7.14 -1.99
CA ASP A 93 9.04 8.27 -1.56
C ASP A 93 10.26 8.47 -2.47
N ARG A 94 10.91 7.38 -2.90
CA ARG A 94 12.02 7.43 -3.88
C ARG A 94 11.57 7.94 -5.25
N ILE A 95 10.39 7.55 -5.71
CA ILE A 95 9.80 8.03 -6.96
C ILE A 95 9.51 9.53 -6.87
N PHE A 96 8.92 9.98 -5.75
CA PHE A 96 8.59 11.39 -5.52
C PHE A 96 9.86 12.25 -5.38
N ALA A 97 10.91 11.74 -4.75
CA ALA A 97 12.19 12.43 -4.59
C ALA A 97 12.97 12.61 -5.90
N ALA A 98 12.64 11.87 -6.97
CA ALA A 98 13.32 12.00 -8.27
C ALA A 98 13.05 13.36 -8.97
N GLY A 99 12.08 14.15 -8.49
CA GLY A 99 11.94 15.58 -8.78
C GLY A 99 11.31 15.97 -10.12
N ASN A 100 10.98 15.02 -11.01
CA ASN A 100 10.50 15.30 -12.37
C ASN A 100 9.12 14.67 -12.69
N LEU A 101 8.44 14.13 -11.68
CA LEU A 101 7.16 13.47 -11.85
C LEU A 101 6.08 14.28 -11.14
N LEU A 102 4.92 14.44 -11.77
CA LEU A 102 3.75 15.09 -11.21
C LEU A 102 2.58 14.14 -11.39
N PHE A 103 1.84 13.91 -10.30
CA PHE A 103 0.70 12.98 -10.30
C PHE A 103 -0.58 13.75 -10.05
N SER A 104 -1.65 13.39 -10.73
CA SER A 104 -2.97 14.03 -10.64
C SER A 104 -4.07 13.03 -10.28
N ARG A 105 -3.89 11.75 -10.63
CA ARG A 105 -4.90 10.71 -10.44
C ARG A 105 -4.23 9.43 -9.94
N ILE A 106 -4.40 9.17 -8.64
CA ILE A 106 -3.86 8.00 -7.95
C ILE A 106 -4.97 6.98 -7.72
N ILE A 107 -4.64 5.71 -7.87
CA ILE A 107 -5.45 4.58 -7.39
C ILE A 107 -4.61 3.66 -6.51
N ASP A 108 -5.15 3.31 -5.35
CA ASP A 108 -4.68 2.23 -4.48
C ASP A 108 -5.57 1.00 -4.67
N ALA A 109 -5.06 0.02 -5.42
CA ALA A 109 -5.77 -1.18 -5.85
C ALA A 109 -5.59 -2.31 -4.81
N GLY A 110 -6.68 -2.75 -4.17
CA GLY A 110 -6.60 -3.65 -3.02
C GLY A 110 -6.13 -2.89 -1.77
N THR A 111 -6.82 -1.79 -1.47
CA THR A 111 -6.34 -0.74 -0.57
C THR A 111 -6.14 -1.22 0.88
N GLY A 112 -6.86 -2.25 1.32
CA GLY A 112 -6.90 -2.69 2.71
C GLY A 112 -7.16 -1.54 3.67
N SER A 113 -6.23 -1.32 4.60
CA SER A 113 -6.24 -0.18 5.52
C SER A 113 -6.12 1.20 4.86
N GLY A 114 -5.88 1.29 3.56
CA GLY A 114 -5.68 2.54 2.83
C GLY A 114 -4.39 3.27 3.12
N PHE A 115 -3.46 2.69 3.87
CA PHE A 115 -2.23 3.38 4.27
C PHE A 115 -1.38 3.81 3.07
N ILE A 116 -1.25 2.94 2.04
CA ILE A 116 -0.45 3.21 0.85
C ILE A 116 -1.09 4.35 0.04
N GLY A 117 -2.38 4.24 -0.27
CA GLY A 117 -3.13 5.29 -0.94
C GLY A 117 -3.10 6.61 -0.17
N LYS A 118 -3.17 6.56 1.17
CA LYS A 118 -3.03 7.74 2.01
C LYS A 118 -1.65 8.38 1.89
N PHE A 119 -0.61 7.56 2.00
CA PHE A 119 0.77 8.01 1.86
C PHE A 119 1.03 8.63 0.50
N ALA A 120 0.62 7.96 -0.57
CA ALA A 120 0.71 8.44 -1.94
C ALA A 120 0.01 9.80 -2.08
N ALA A 121 -1.24 9.93 -1.63
CA ALA A 121 -1.99 11.16 -1.80
C ALA A 121 -1.46 12.34 -0.96
N VAL A 122 -0.91 12.07 0.23
CA VAL A 122 -0.32 13.09 1.09
C VAL A 122 1.02 13.58 0.55
N LYS A 123 1.80 12.71 -0.10
CA LYS A 123 3.19 12.98 -0.48
C LYS A 123 3.40 13.25 -1.97
N ALA A 124 2.45 12.88 -2.83
CA ALA A 124 2.63 12.97 -4.27
C ALA A 124 2.89 14.41 -4.75
N PRO A 125 3.98 14.66 -5.48
CA PRO A 125 4.24 15.94 -6.13
C PRO A 125 3.21 16.21 -7.23
N GLY A 126 2.99 17.49 -7.52
CA GLY A 126 2.08 17.92 -8.57
C GLY A 126 1.40 19.24 -8.25
N ASP A 127 0.85 19.86 -9.29
CA ASP A 127 0.07 21.08 -9.18
C ASP A 127 -1.43 20.77 -9.15
N GLY A 128 -2.22 21.74 -8.70
CA GLY A 128 -3.67 21.63 -8.67
C GLY A 128 -4.21 20.54 -7.73
N ARG A 129 -5.44 20.11 -7.98
CA ARG A 129 -6.14 19.13 -7.15
C ARG A 129 -5.75 17.71 -7.52
N LEU A 130 -5.40 16.91 -6.51
CA LEU A 130 -5.14 15.47 -6.66
C LEU A 130 -6.44 14.67 -6.45
N SER A 131 -6.69 13.67 -7.29
CA SER A 131 -7.73 12.67 -7.06
C SER A 131 -7.12 11.36 -6.60
N ALA A 132 -7.51 10.89 -5.40
CA ALA A 132 -7.07 9.63 -4.83
C ALA A 132 -8.25 8.66 -4.69
N THR A 133 -8.20 7.55 -5.42
CA THR A 133 -9.18 6.46 -5.34
C THR A 133 -8.60 5.31 -4.52
N LEU A 134 -9.29 4.91 -3.45
CA LEU A 134 -8.97 3.71 -2.68
C LEU A 134 -10.06 2.67 -2.97
N VAL A 135 -9.66 1.52 -3.49
CA VAL A 135 -10.58 0.44 -3.88
C VAL A 135 -10.16 -0.88 -3.26
N ASP A 136 -11.12 -1.58 -2.70
CA ASP A 136 -10.94 -2.94 -2.18
C ASP A 136 -12.19 -3.77 -2.48
N VAL A 137 -12.01 -5.09 -2.66
CA VAL A 137 -13.14 -6.01 -2.83
C VAL A 137 -13.93 -6.15 -1.53
N ASP A 138 -13.28 -5.99 -0.38
CA ASP A 138 -13.92 -6.00 0.93
C ASP A 138 -14.56 -4.64 1.24
N PRO A 139 -15.90 -4.56 1.34
CA PRO A 139 -16.58 -3.31 1.65
C PRO A 139 -16.17 -2.72 3.01
N ALA A 140 -15.77 -3.54 3.98
CA ALA A 140 -15.32 -3.05 5.28
C ALA A 140 -14.04 -2.22 5.20
N ALA A 141 -13.21 -2.43 4.17
CA ALA A 141 -12.00 -1.65 3.93
C ALA A 141 -12.36 -0.22 3.49
N ALA A 142 -13.30 -0.09 2.54
CA ALA A 142 -13.81 1.19 2.07
C ALA A 142 -14.54 1.94 3.20
N ASP A 143 -15.30 1.23 4.03
CA ASP A 143 -15.97 1.81 5.20
C ASP A 143 -14.96 2.30 6.24
N TYR A 144 -13.93 1.52 6.55
CA TYR A 144 -12.83 1.94 7.43
C TYR A 144 -12.16 3.22 6.92
N CYS A 145 -11.88 3.32 5.61
CA CYS A 145 -11.25 4.50 5.01
C CYS A 145 -12.11 5.78 5.11
N ARG A 146 -13.42 5.67 5.37
CA ARG A 146 -14.31 6.82 5.61
C ARG A 146 -14.32 7.27 7.08
N THR A 147 -13.77 6.49 7.99
CA THR A 147 -13.79 6.80 9.43
C THR A 147 -12.77 7.87 9.80
N PRO A 148 -12.97 8.58 10.93
CA PRO A 148 -11.95 9.48 11.49
C PRO A 148 -10.61 8.78 11.79
N ALA A 149 -10.63 7.48 12.05
CA ALA A 149 -9.44 6.68 12.38
C ALA A 149 -8.47 6.57 11.18
N PHE A 150 -9.01 6.48 9.95
CA PHE A 150 -8.21 6.61 8.74
C PHE A 150 -7.58 7.99 8.60
N GLY A 151 -8.23 9.04 9.12
CA GLY A 151 -7.65 10.39 9.22
C GLY A 151 -7.29 11.03 7.87
N ALA A 152 -8.11 10.81 6.84
CA ALA A 152 -7.97 11.50 5.55
C ALA A 152 -8.05 13.02 5.75
N ARG A 153 -7.08 13.75 5.20
CA ARG A 153 -7.08 15.22 5.21
C ARG A 153 -7.40 15.75 3.82
N PRO A 154 -8.09 16.89 3.70
CA PRO A 154 -8.36 17.50 2.39
C PRO A 154 -7.10 18.10 1.75
N HIS A 155 -5.97 18.12 2.46
CA HIS A 155 -4.69 18.64 1.95
C HIS A 155 -3.53 17.69 2.27
N GLY A 156 -2.61 17.52 1.31
CA GLY A 156 -1.35 16.80 1.48
C GLY A 156 -0.26 17.64 2.18
N SER A 157 0.96 17.09 2.31
CA SER A 157 2.07 17.74 3.04
C SER A 157 2.51 19.09 2.46
N GLY A 158 2.26 19.34 1.17
CA GLY A 158 2.52 20.62 0.50
C GLY A 158 1.33 21.58 0.46
N GLY A 159 0.24 21.30 1.18
CA GLY A 159 -0.99 22.10 1.09
C GLY A 159 -1.83 21.84 -0.16
N ARG A 160 -1.44 20.86 -0.99
CA ARG A 160 -2.16 20.45 -2.20
C ARG A 160 -3.50 19.83 -1.85
N GLU A 161 -4.58 20.27 -2.48
CA GLU A 161 -5.92 19.70 -2.27
C GLU A 161 -6.00 18.24 -2.73
N VAL A 162 -6.64 17.40 -1.93
CA VAL A 162 -6.87 15.97 -2.21
C VAL A 162 -8.36 15.66 -2.20
N ALA A 163 -8.88 15.16 -3.33
CA ALA A 163 -10.18 14.52 -3.44
C ALA A 163 -10.06 13.04 -3.13
N TRP A 164 -10.78 12.56 -2.12
CA TRP A 164 -10.81 11.15 -1.76
C TRP A 164 -12.05 10.47 -2.34
N ARG A 165 -11.84 9.32 -2.97
CA ARG A 165 -12.91 8.41 -3.42
C ARG A 165 -12.67 7.03 -2.83
N TYR A 166 -13.65 6.51 -2.11
CA TYR A 166 -13.58 5.19 -1.47
C TYR A 166 -14.58 4.26 -2.14
N LEU A 167 -14.11 3.15 -2.69
CA LEU A 167 -14.90 2.21 -3.47
C LEU A 167 -14.78 0.79 -2.91
N ALA A 168 -15.92 0.11 -2.84
CA ALA A 168 -15.96 -1.34 -2.67
C ALA A 168 -16.17 -1.96 -4.05
N GLY A 169 -15.30 -2.87 -4.48
CA GLY A 169 -15.38 -3.51 -5.78
C GLY A 169 -14.05 -4.06 -6.28
N ASP A 170 -14.09 -4.63 -7.48
CA ASP A 170 -12.91 -5.17 -8.15
C ASP A 170 -12.06 -4.03 -8.75
N ALA A 171 -10.83 -3.89 -8.25
CA ALA A 171 -9.89 -2.89 -8.70
C ALA A 171 -9.41 -3.12 -10.14
N ALA A 172 -9.28 -4.38 -10.57
CA ALA A 172 -8.90 -4.71 -11.93
C ALA A 172 -9.98 -4.30 -12.93
N GLN A 173 -11.24 -4.62 -12.62
CA GLN A 173 -12.37 -4.19 -13.44
C GLN A 173 -12.45 -2.66 -13.52
N LEU A 174 -12.26 -1.95 -12.41
CA LEU A 174 -12.25 -0.49 -12.39
C LEU A 174 -11.16 0.09 -13.29
N LEU A 175 -9.97 -0.51 -13.33
CA LEU A 175 -8.85 -0.05 -14.16
C LEU A 175 -9.04 -0.39 -15.66
N GLU A 176 -9.78 -1.44 -15.97
CA GLU A 176 -10.21 -1.74 -17.34
C GLU A 176 -11.21 -0.71 -17.87
N ASP A 177 -12.14 -0.29 -17.00
CA ASP A 177 -13.18 0.70 -17.34
C ASP A 177 -12.65 2.14 -17.35
N ASP A 178 -11.70 2.48 -16.47
CA ASP A 178 -11.06 3.79 -16.37
C ASP A 178 -9.55 3.69 -16.13
N ALA A 179 -8.78 3.80 -17.22
CA ALA A 179 -7.32 3.72 -17.18
C ALA A 179 -6.63 5.10 -17.03
N ASN A 180 -7.36 6.16 -16.67
CA ASN A 180 -6.82 7.53 -16.57
C ASN A 180 -6.07 7.81 -15.25
N PHE A 181 -5.43 6.80 -14.67
CA PHE A 181 -4.57 6.95 -13.49
C PHE A 181 -3.11 7.11 -13.93
N ASP A 182 -2.42 8.11 -13.38
CA ASP A 182 -0.99 8.34 -13.63
C ASP A 182 -0.10 7.71 -12.55
N LEU A 183 -0.69 7.29 -11.43
CA LEU A 183 -0.03 6.47 -10.42
C LEU A 183 -0.99 5.39 -9.91
N VAL A 184 -0.60 4.14 -10.17
CA VAL A 184 -1.26 2.94 -9.67
C VAL A 184 -0.38 2.35 -8.59
N VAL A 185 -0.92 2.17 -7.39
CA VAL A 185 -0.23 1.56 -6.26
C VAL A 185 -1.00 0.35 -5.77
N SER A 186 -0.28 -0.67 -5.32
CA SER A 186 -0.92 -1.84 -4.73
C SER A 186 0.07 -2.61 -3.85
N ASN A 187 -0.43 -3.18 -2.76
CA ASN A 187 0.23 -4.29 -2.07
C ASN A 187 -0.67 -5.53 -2.22
N PRO A 188 -0.71 -6.14 -3.42
CA PRO A 188 -1.64 -7.21 -3.71
C PRO A 188 -1.22 -8.49 -2.97
N PRO A 189 -2.06 -9.53 -2.92
CA PRO A 189 -1.54 -10.88 -2.72
C PRO A 189 -0.41 -11.15 -3.72
N TYR A 190 0.75 -11.59 -3.21
CA TYR A 190 2.00 -11.68 -3.98
C TYR A 190 2.75 -12.98 -3.75
N ILE A 191 2.20 -13.92 -2.97
CA ILE A 191 2.76 -15.26 -2.78
C ILE A 191 2.10 -16.16 -3.82
N PRO A 192 2.85 -16.72 -4.79
CA PRO A 192 2.26 -17.59 -5.79
C PRO A 192 1.64 -18.83 -5.16
N THR A 193 0.47 -19.22 -5.68
CA THR A 193 -0.10 -20.54 -5.45
C THR A 193 0.82 -21.63 -6.03
N LYS A 194 0.63 -22.88 -5.61
CA LYS A 194 1.32 -24.02 -6.23
C LYS A 194 1.08 -24.07 -7.75
N GLY A 195 -0.14 -23.82 -8.19
CA GLY A 195 -0.51 -23.80 -9.61
C GLY A 195 0.26 -22.73 -10.40
N GLU A 196 0.37 -21.52 -9.87
CA GLU A 196 1.11 -20.42 -10.53
C GLU A 196 2.64 -20.65 -10.58
N VAL A 197 3.16 -21.57 -9.76
CA VAL A 197 4.57 -21.99 -9.82
C VAL A 197 4.78 -23.08 -10.87
N GLU A 198 3.88 -24.05 -10.93
CA GLU A 198 3.99 -25.23 -11.81
C GLU A 198 3.54 -24.92 -13.25
N ASP A 199 2.50 -24.10 -13.41
CA ASP A 199 1.85 -23.75 -14.67
C ASP A 199 1.78 -22.20 -14.86
N ASP A 200 1.50 -21.73 -16.07
CA ASP A 200 1.25 -20.30 -16.38
C ASP A 200 -0.20 -19.88 -16.04
N ASP A 201 -1.00 -20.78 -15.48
CA ASP A 201 -2.40 -20.55 -15.15
C ASP A 201 -2.56 -19.87 -13.78
N LEU A 202 -3.43 -18.86 -13.73
CA LEU A 202 -3.86 -18.25 -12.48
C LEU A 202 -4.77 -19.23 -11.73
N ALA A 203 -4.29 -19.78 -10.62
CA ALA A 203 -5.06 -20.66 -9.77
C ALA A 203 -5.89 -19.88 -8.73
N GLN A 204 -6.96 -20.51 -8.22
CA GLN A 204 -7.70 -19.91 -7.10
C GLN A 204 -6.85 -19.94 -5.82
N PRO A 205 -6.69 -18.80 -5.13
CA PRO A 205 -5.91 -18.74 -3.91
C PRO A 205 -6.62 -19.45 -2.76
N SER A 206 -5.86 -20.11 -1.89
CA SER A 206 -6.36 -20.77 -0.67
C SER A 206 -6.19 -19.92 0.59
N GLY A 207 -5.44 -18.80 0.50
CA GLY A 207 -5.19 -17.90 1.61
C GLY A 207 -5.10 -16.43 1.19
N PHE A 208 -5.10 -15.54 2.20
CA PHE A 208 -5.16 -14.10 2.00
C PHE A 208 -4.00 -13.56 1.12
N TRP A 209 -2.79 -14.07 1.36
CA TRP A 209 -1.57 -13.62 0.68
C TRP A 209 -1.27 -14.38 -0.61
N GLU A 210 -2.06 -15.41 -0.89
CA GLU A 210 -1.82 -16.33 -1.97
C GLU A 210 -2.47 -15.82 -3.26
N GLY A 211 -1.89 -16.18 -4.40
CA GLY A 211 -2.37 -15.78 -5.71
C GLY A 211 -1.69 -14.49 -6.17
N CYS A 212 -1.19 -14.51 -7.41
CA CYS A 212 -0.62 -13.33 -8.06
C CYS A 212 -1.61 -12.68 -9.04
N GLY A 213 -2.88 -13.09 -9.06
CA GLY A 213 -3.87 -12.64 -10.05
C GLY A 213 -4.00 -11.11 -10.20
N LEU A 214 -4.17 -10.37 -9.10
CA LEU A 214 -4.25 -8.90 -9.17
C LEU A 214 -2.91 -8.30 -9.65
N LEU A 215 -1.78 -8.78 -9.14
CA LEU A 215 -0.45 -8.33 -9.57
C LEU A 215 -0.24 -8.53 -11.08
N VAL A 216 -0.49 -9.75 -11.56
CA VAL A 216 -0.41 -10.11 -12.98
C VAL A 216 -1.29 -9.19 -13.80
N ARG A 217 -2.53 -8.96 -13.37
CA ARG A 217 -3.47 -8.12 -14.10
C ARG A 217 -2.99 -6.66 -14.19
N LEU A 218 -2.50 -6.09 -13.09
CA LEU A 218 -1.93 -4.73 -13.08
C LEU A 218 -0.72 -4.62 -14.02
N MET A 219 0.15 -5.62 -14.03
CA MET A 219 1.30 -5.67 -14.94
C MET A 219 0.86 -5.77 -16.40
N GLU A 220 -0.11 -6.61 -16.72
CA GLU A 220 -0.65 -6.75 -18.08
C GLU A 220 -1.28 -5.45 -18.59
N LEU A 221 -2.02 -4.72 -17.76
CA LEU A 221 -2.58 -3.42 -18.13
C LEU A 221 -1.46 -2.41 -18.43
N MET A 222 -0.38 -2.41 -17.65
CA MET A 222 0.78 -1.55 -17.88
C MET A 222 1.51 -1.92 -19.17
N LEU A 223 1.85 -3.20 -19.34
CA LEU A 223 2.56 -3.73 -20.52
C LEU A 223 1.74 -3.59 -21.81
N GLY A 224 0.42 -3.70 -21.71
CA GLY A 224 -0.51 -3.52 -22.81
C GLY A 224 -0.78 -2.05 -23.17
N GLY A 225 -0.14 -1.09 -22.48
CA GLY A 225 -0.27 0.34 -22.76
C GLY A 225 -1.68 0.88 -22.47
N LYS A 226 -2.39 0.31 -21.49
CA LYS A 226 -3.74 0.78 -21.12
C LYS A 226 -3.71 2.07 -20.31
N PHE A 227 -2.71 2.23 -19.45
CA PHE A 227 -2.54 3.45 -18.65
C PHE A 227 -2.07 4.62 -19.49
N LEU A 228 -2.16 5.83 -18.91
CA LEU A 228 -1.64 7.04 -19.52
C LEU A 228 -0.14 6.91 -19.87
N PRO A 229 0.35 7.61 -20.91
CA PRO A 229 1.78 7.78 -21.10
C PRO A 229 2.44 8.28 -19.82
N ASP A 230 3.60 7.75 -19.49
CA ASP A 230 4.35 8.06 -18.26
C ASP A 230 3.66 7.68 -16.94
N ALA A 231 2.59 6.87 -16.98
CA ALA A 231 1.99 6.32 -15.77
C ALA A 231 2.97 5.39 -15.03
N HIS A 232 2.86 5.37 -13.71
CA HIS A 232 3.70 4.55 -12.84
C HIS A 232 2.87 3.48 -12.14
N LEU A 233 3.40 2.25 -12.11
CA LEU A 233 2.89 1.14 -11.30
C LEU A 233 3.89 0.88 -10.17
N VAL A 234 3.45 1.00 -8.92
CA VAL A 234 4.26 0.71 -7.74
C VAL A 234 3.61 -0.42 -6.97
N VAL A 235 4.26 -1.58 -6.97
CA VAL A 235 3.71 -2.80 -6.38
C VAL A 235 4.74 -3.48 -5.48
N MET A 236 4.25 -4.17 -4.46
CA MET A 236 5.08 -5.06 -3.67
C MET A 236 5.41 -6.32 -4.47
N VAL A 237 6.69 -6.66 -4.53
CA VAL A 237 7.19 -7.92 -5.09
C VAL A 237 8.25 -8.50 -4.16
N THR A 238 8.31 -9.83 -4.09
CA THR A 238 9.30 -10.57 -3.29
C THR A 238 10.02 -11.60 -4.14
N SER A 239 11.09 -12.18 -3.62
CA SER A 239 11.73 -13.34 -4.27
C SER A 239 10.81 -14.55 -4.42
N LEU A 240 9.76 -14.66 -3.60
CA LEU A 240 8.71 -15.67 -3.76
C LEU A 240 7.78 -15.34 -4.91
N THR A 241 7.42 -14.07 -5.09
CA THR A 241 6.58 -13.60 -6.20
C THR A 241 7.19 -14.00 -7.55
N LEU A 242 8.52 -13.94 -7.67
CA LEU A 242 9.26 -14.35 -8.87
C LEU A 242 9.23 -15.86 -9.15
N LYS A 243 8.65 -16.67 -8.26
CA LYS A 243 8.36 -18.09 -8.55
C LYS A 243 7.13 -18.27 -9.43
N SER A 244 6.28 -17.25 -9.56
CA SER A 244 5.21 -17.26 -10.56
C SER A 244 5.83 -17.13 -11.95
N GLN A 245 5.57 -18.11 -12.82
CA GLN A 245 6.08 -18.09 -14.20
C GLN A 245 5.54 -16.88 -14.96
N ARG A 246 4.27 -16.55 -14.75
CA ARG A 246 3.61 -15.40 -15.37
C ARG A 246 4.25 -14.08 -14.97
N VAL A 247 4.48 -13.86 -13.68
CA VAL A 247 5.11 -12.62 -13.18
C VAL A 247 6.52 -12.47 -13.75
N ALA A 248 7.33 -13.53 -13.71
CA ALA A 248 8.68 -13.51 -14.27
C ALA A 248 8.68 -13.17 -15.77
N SER A 249 7.80 -13.82 -16.54
CA SER A 249 7.63 -13.59 -17.98
C SER A 249 7.23 -12.15 -18.29
N LEU A 250 6.31 -11.56 -17.51
CA LEU A 250 5.87 -10.17 -17.69
C LEU A 250 7.00 -9.17 -17.38
N LEU A 251 7.85 -9.45 -16.39
CA LEU A 251 9.03 -8.62 -16.11
C LEU A 251 10.05 -8.67 -17.25
N ASP A 252 10.29 -9.86 -17.83
CA ASP A 252 11.20 -10.03 -18.97
C ASP A 252 10.69 -9.32 -20.24
N GLN A 253 9.37 -9.24 -20.42
CA GLN A 253 8.74 -8.56 -21.55
C GLN A 253 8.71 -7.03 -21.39
N ALA A 254 8.84 -6.51 -20.17
CA ALA A 254 8.67 -5.09 -19.88
C ALA A 254 9.54 -4.15 -20.73
N PRO A 255 10.85 -4.40 -20.91
CA PRO A 255 11.68 -3.55 -21.75
C PRO A 255 11.22 -3.50 -23.22
N ALA A 256 10.75 -4.62 -23.77
CA ALA A 256 10.26 -4.69 -25.15
C ALA A 256 8.93 -3.94 -25.32
N ALA A 257 8.13 -3.86 -24.26
CA ALA A 257 6.91 -3.05 -24.20
C ALA A 257 7.18 -1.56 -23.90
N GLY A 258 8.43 -1.14 -23.76
CA GLY A 258 8.80 0.24 -23.40
C GLY A 258 8.59 0.58 -21.92
N VAL A 259 8.31 -0.42 -21.07
CA VAL A 259 8.14 -0.26 -19.63
C VAL A 259 9.48 -0.38 -18.92
N ARG A 260 9.83 0.62 -18.10
CA ARG A 260 11.05 0.60 -17.29
C ARG A 260 10.79 0.03 -15.90
N VAL A 261 11.35 -1.14 -15.63
CA VAL A 261 11.34 -1.78 -14.30
C VAL A 261 12.50 -1.22 -13.46
N ARG A 262 12.27 -1.00 -12.16
CA ARG A 262 13.28 -0.52 -11.19
C ARG A 262 13.20 -1.30 -9.90
#